data_AF-A0A4Y2MXG8-F1
#
_entry.id   AF-A0A4Y2MXG8-F1
#
_cell.length_a   1.000
_cell.length_b   1.000
_cell.length_c   1.000
_cell.angle_alpha   90.00
_cell.angle_beta   90.00
_cell.angle_gamma   90.00
#
_symmetry.space_group_name_H-M   'P 1'
#
loop_
_entity.id
_entity.type
_entity.pdbx_description
1 polymer ?
#
loop_
_entity_poly.entity_id
_entity_poly.type
_entity_poly.pdbx_seq_one_letter_code
_entity_poly.pdbx_strand_id
1 'polypeptide(L)'
;MEVSVKPTLIFYIIDFKICNAVAGCESTQTCYLCGAKPSEMNDERIIMQKTVNRYLLSLGLSPLHTWIRFFECILHFSYRLEIKSWLARRAENKNKVAEKKNTSPREVQK
;
A
#
# COMPACT_ATOMS: atom_id res chain seq x y z
N MET A 1 -1.20 39.78 -32.43
CA MET A 1 -0.32 39.05 -31.50
C MET A 1 -1.13 37.87 -30.98
N GLU A 2 -0.86 36.66 -31.50
CA GLU A 2 -1.53 35.45 -31.04
C GLU A 2 -0.72 34.80 -29.92
N VAL A 3 -1.38 34.45 -28.82
CA VAL A 3 -0.77 33.72 -27.70
C VAL A 3 -1.19 32.26 -27.81
N SER A 4 -0.21 31.36 -27.95
CA SER A 4 -0.44 29.91 -27.96
C SER A 4 -0.14 29.32 -26.58
N VAL A 5 -1.10 28.59 -26.00
CA VAL A 5 -0.97 27.91 -24.71
C VAL A 5 -1.06 26.41 -24.92
N LYS A 6 -0.09 25.65 -24.39
CA LYS A 6 -0.09 24.19 -24.36
C LYS A 6 -0.33 23.69 -22.92
N PRO A 7 -1.56 23.27 -22.57
CA PRO A 7 -1.82 22.75 -21.23
C PRO A 7 -1.15 21.39 -21.04
N THR A 8 -0.56 21.17 -19.86
CA THR A 8 -0.05 19.87 -19.41
C THR A 8 -0.91 19.38 -18.25
N LEU A 9 -1.47 18.18 -18.37
CA LEU A 9 -2.28 17.56 -17.32
C LEU A 9 -1.43 16.55 -16.56
N ILE A 10 -1.40 16.67 -15.23
CA ILE A 10 -0.71 15.73 -14.35
C ILE A 10 -1.74 15.15 -13.41
N PHE A 11 -1.89 13.84 -13.44
CA PHE A 11 -2.83 13.14 -12.58
C PHE A 11 -2.12 12.69 -11.31
N TYR A 12 -2.26 13.44 -10.21
CA TYR A 12 -1.48 13.21 -8.97
C TYR A 12 -2.33 12.72 -7.78
N ILE A 13 -3.65 12.86 -7.83
CA ILE A 13 -4.58 12.52 -6.73
C ILE A 13 -5.49 11.37 -7.17
N ILE A 14 -4.88 10.28 -7.63
CA ILE A 14 -5.61 9.07 -8.00
C ILE A 14 -5.58 8.09 -6.83
N ASP A 15 -6.70 7.43 -6.56
CA ASP A 15 -6.77 6.33 -5.58
C ASP A 15 -5.90 5.15 -6.04
N PHE A 16 -5.20 4.52 -5.09
CA PHE A 16 -4.25 3.45 -5.40
C PHE A 16 -4.92 2.25 -6.11
N LYS A 17 -6.22 1.99 -5.89
CA LYS A 17 -6.95 0.94 -6.63
C LYS A 17 -7.13 1.30 -8.09
N ILE A 18 -7.37 2.57 -8.40
CA ILE A 18 -7.45 3.06 -9.78
C ILE A 18 -6.07 2.94 -10.43
N CYS A 19 -4.99 3.30 -9.73
CA CYS A 19 -3.62 3.10 -10.25
C CYS A 19 -3.35 1.62 -10.58
N ASN A 20 -3.82 0.68 -9.75
CA ASN A 20 -3.70 -0.76 -10.06
C ASN A 20 -4.48 -1.17 -11.30
N ALA A 21 -5.70 -0.68 -11.47
CA ALA A 21 -6.51 -0.95 -12.65
C ALA A 21 -5.85 -0.40 -13.93
N VAL A 22 -5.32 0.83 -13.87
CA VAL A 22 -4.57 1.46 -14.97
C VAL A 22 -3.29 0.70 -15.29
N ALA A 23 -2.59 0.19 -14.26
CA ALA A 23 -1.39 -0.63 -14.41
C ALA A 23 -1.68 -2.07 -14.86
N GLY A 24 -2.94 -2.47 -15.01
CA GLY A 24 -3.31 -3.84 -15.37
C GLY A 24 -3.02 -4.87 -14.27
N CYS A 25 -2.89 -4.45 -13.02
CA CYS A 25 -2.64 -5.33 -11.88
C CYS A 25 -3.94 -6.01 -11.43
N GLU A 26 -3.99 -7.34 -11.46
CA GLU A 26 -5.17 -8.13 -11.04
C GLU A 26 -5.51 -7.98 -9.54
N SER A 27 -4.50 -7.69 -8.71
CA SER A 27 -4.66 -7.54 -7.27
C SER A 27 -4.26 -6.15 -6.80
N THR A 28 -5.09 -5.55 -5.96
CA THR A 28 -4.84 -4.25 -5.31
C THR A 28 -3.71 -4.26 -4.29
N GLN A 29 -3.23 -5.45 -3.92
CA GLN A 29 -2.07 -5.62 -3.03
C GLN A 29 -0.74 -5.68 -3.79
N THR A 30 -0.78 -5.74 -5.12
CA THR A 30 0.41 -5.70 -5.96
C THR A 30 0.89 -4.25 -6.09
N CYS A 31 2.20 -4.04 -6.14
CA CYS A 31 2.74 -2.72 -6.46
C CYS A 31 2.40 -2.35 -7.90
N TYR A 32 1.63 -1.29 -8.11
CA TYR A 32 1.28 -0.84 -9.47
C TYR A 32 2.50 -0.34 -10.26
N LEU A 33 3.61 0.04 -9.62
CA LEU A 33 4.81 0.55 -10.30
C LEU A 33 5.67 -0.57 -10.89
N CYS A 34 5.91 -1.62 -10.11
CA CYS A 34 6.87 -2.68 -10.46
C CYS A 34 6.25 -4.09 -10.53
N GLY A 35 4.96 -4.25 -10.22
CA GLY A 35 4.29 -5.55 -10.23
C GLY A 35 4.69 -6.51 -9.11
N ALA A 36 5.42 -6.03 -8.08
CA ALA A 36 5.83 -6.87 -6.96
C ALA A 36 4.64 -7.23 -6.06
N LYS A 37 4.53 -8.52 -5.71
CA LYS A 37 3.55 -9.04 -4.76
C LYS A 37 4.04 -8.84 -3.31
N PRO A 38 3.15 -8.82 -2.30
CA PRO A 38 3.58 -8.71 -0.90
C PRO A 38 4.58 -9.79 -0.45
N SER A 39 4.53 -10.98 -1.05
CA SER A 39 5.48 -12.06 -0.79
C SER A 39 6.89 -11.81 -1.34
N GLU A 40 7.03 -10.92 -2.32
CA GLU A 40 8.30 -10.58 -2.97
C GLU A 40 8.93 -9.30 -2.38
N MET A 41 8.12 -8.44 -1.76
CA MET A 41 8.53 -7.09 -1.32
C MET A 41 9.63 -7.06 -0.25
N ASN A 42 9.83 -8.15 0.49
CA ASN A 42 10.89 -8.23 1.51
C ASN A 42 12.19 -8.86 0.98
N ASP A 43 12.28 -9.15 -0.32
CA ASP A 43 13.49 -9.68 -0.96
C ASP A 43 14.07 -8.63 -1.91
N GLU A 44 15.15 -7.97 -1.47
CA GLU A 44 15.85 -6.96 -2.24
C GLU A 44 16.31 -7.47 -3.60
N ARG A 45 16.74 -8.73 -3.70
CA ARG A 45 17.26 -9.31 -4.95
C ARG A 45 16.18 -9.38 -6.00
N ILE A 46 14.96 -9.73 -5.59
CA ILE A 46 13.79 -9.77 -6.48
C ILE A 46 13.40 -8.35 -6.88
N ILE A 47 13.35 -7.41 -5.93
CA ILE A 47 12.91 -6.04 -6.21
C ILE A 47 13.87 -5.30 -7.14
N MET A 48 15.19 -5.48 -6.97
CA MET A 48 16.20 -4.87 -7.84
C MET A 48 16.11 -5.35 -9.30
N GLN A 49 15.52 -6.51 -9.56
CA GLN A 49 15.34 -7.06 -10.90
C GLN A 49 14.02 -6.62 -11.56
N LYS A 50 13.06 -6.08 -10.80
CA LYS A 50 11.76 -5.66 -11.33
C LYS A 50 11.89 -4.33 -12.06
N THR A 51 11.46 -4.29 -13.31
CA THR A 51 11.43 -3.06 -14.11
C THR A 51 10.19 -2.22 -13.77
N VAL A 52 10.37 -0.91 -13.62
CA VAL A 52 9.27 0.04 -13.44
C VAL A 52 8.86 0.63 -14.78
N ASN A 53 7.56 0.59 -15.09
CA ASN A 53 7.03 1.29 -16.26
C ASN A 53 7.05 2.80 -16.01
N ARG A 54 7.84 3.53 -16.81
CA ARG A 54 7.98 4.99 -16.68
C ARG A 54 6.67 5.75 -16.88
N TYR A 55 5.73 5.22 -17.65
CA TYR A 55 4.40 5.82 -17.79
C TYR A 55 3.64 5.84 -16.46
N LEU A 56 3.82 4.83 -15.61
CA LEU A 56 3.12 4.76 -14.33
C LEU A 56 3.69 5.74 -13.29
N LEU A 57 4.90 6.25 -13.51
CA LEU A 57 5.47 7.31 -12.67
C LEU A 57 4.71 8.63 -12.79
N SER A 58 4.03 8.89 -13.92
CA SER A 58 3.25 10.13 -14.09
C SER A 58 1.93 10.13 -13.32
N LEU A 59 1.49 8.97 -12.81
CA LEU A 59 0.33 8.87 -11.91
C LEU A 59 0.64 9.42 -10.50
N GLY A 60 1.93 9.65 -10.20
CA GLY A 60 2.38 10.10 -8.89
C GLY A 60 2.06 9.12 -7.76
N LEU A 61 2.37 9.55 -6.53
CA LEU A 61 1.93 8.90 -5.30
C LEU A 61 1.00 9.86 -4.59
N SER A 62 -0.21 9.43 -4.27
CA SER A 62 -1.10 10.22 -3.43
C SER A 62 -0.56 10.24 -1.99
N PRO A 63 -0.11 11.39 -1.45
CA PRO A 63 0.41 11.46 -0.09
C PRO A 63 -0.65 11.06 0.93
N LEU A 64 -1.91 11.42 0.68
CA LEU A 64 -3.05 11.06 1.52
C LEU A 64 -3.19 9.53 1.65
N HIS A 65 -3.25 8.81 0.54
CA HIS A 65 -3.35 7.35 0.58
C HIS A 65 -2.09 6.71 1.19
N THR A 66 -0.92 7.29 0.95
CA THR A 66 0.34 6.82 1.54
C THR A 66 0.29 6.90 3.06
N TRP A 67 -0.14 8.02 3.63
CA TRP A 67 -0.31 8.17 5.07
C TRP A 67 -1.35 7.21 5.65
N ILE A 68 -2.52 7.10 5.03
CA ILE A 68 -3.58 6.19 5.50
C ILE A 68 -3.08 4.74 5.54
N ARG A 69 -2.44 4.28 4.46
CA ARG A 69 -1.89 2.91 4.38
C ARG A 69 -0.76 2.67 5.36
N PHE A 70 0.08 3.68 5.59
CA PHE A 70 1.15 3.60 6.57
C PHE A 70 0.61 3.42 7.99
N PHE A 71 -0.37 4.23 8.40
CA PHE A 71 -1.01 4.10 9.71
C PHE A 71 -1.76 2.77 9.86
N GLU A 72 -2.49 2.34 8.83
CA GLU A 72 -3.15 1.02 8.81
C GLU A 72 -2.14 -0.12 8.99
N CYS A 73 -0.97 -0.03 8.35
CA CYS A 73 0.11 -1.01 8.49
C CYS A 73 0.68 -1.04 9.91
N ILE A 74 0.91 0.12 10.53
CA ILE A 74 1.38 0.21 11.93
C ILE A 74 0.37 -0.43 12.89
N LEU A 75 -0.93 -0.16 12.69
CA LEU A 75 -1.99 -0.77 13.50
C LEU A 75 -2.02 -2.29 13.30
N HIS A 76 -1.94 -2.78 12.06
CA HIS A 76 -1.88 -4.21 11.82
C HIS A 76 -0.63 -4.87 12.41
N PHE A 77 0.49 -4.16 12.40
CA PHE A 77 1.73 -4.62 13.04
C PHE A 77 1.55 -4.73 14.55
N SER A 78 1.00 -3.70 15.21
CA SER A 78 0.79 -3.70 16.66
C SER A 78 -0.13 -4.84 17.12
N TYR A 79 -1.20 -5.13 16.38
CA TYR A 79 -2.11 -6.24 16.70
C TYR A 79 -1.48 -7.62 16.55
N ARG A 80 -0.37 -7.71 15.81
CA ARG A 80 0.27 -8.97 15.42
C ARG A 80 1.61 -9.24 16.11
N LEU A 81 2.03 -8.35 17.02
CA LEU A 81 3.30 -8.50 17.75
C LEU A 81 3.43 -9.85 18.47
N GLU A 82 2.34 -10.37 19.03
CA GLU A 82 2.33 -11.65 19.75
C GLU A 82 2.38 -12.86 18.82
N ILE A 83 1.68 -12.80 17.68
CA ILE A 83 1.63 -13.92 16.72
C ILE A 83 2.87 -13.97 15.81
N LYS A 84 3.64 -12.87 15.73
CA LYS A 84 4.87 -12.72 14.92
C LYS A 84 4.72 -13.21 13.48
N SER A 85 3.53 -13.03 12.91
CA SER A 85 3.17 -13.52 11.59
C SER A 85 2.34 -12.48 10.85
N TRP A 86 2.65 -12.28 9.57
CA TRP A 86 1.87 -11.43 8.67
C TRP A 86 0.46 -11.99 8.43
N LEU A 87 0.27 -13.31 8.51
CA LEU A 87 -1.00 -13.96 8.20
C LEU A 87 -1.58 -14.65 9.42
N ALA A 88 -2.67 -14.12 9.95
CA ALA A 88 -3.48 -14.73 11.00
C ALA A 88 -4.50 -15.73 10.41
N ARG A 89 -4.02 -16.82 9.79
CA ARG A 89 -4.92 -17.83 9.15
C ARG A 89 -5.58 -18.77 10.14
N ARG A 90 -4.85 -19.22 11.16
CA ARG A 90 -5.36 -20.14 12.21
C ARG A 90 -6.36 -19.43 13.11
N ALA A 91 -7.40 -20.14 13.56
CA ALA A 91 -8.46 -19.60 14.42
C ALA A 91 -7.90 -18.94 15.69
N GLU A 92 -6.93 -19.59 16.34
CA GLU A 92 -6.24 -19.05 17.52
C GLU A 92 -5.60 -17.68 17.24
N ASN A 93 -4.87 -17.53 16.12
CA ASN A 93 -4.24 -16.26 15.75
C ASN A 93 -5.27 -15.19 15.41
N LYS A 94 -6.42 -15.56 14.81
CA LYS A 94 -7.51 -14.62 14.54
C LYS A 94 -8.10 -14.07 15.84
N ASN A 95 -8.30 -14.93 16.83
CA ASN A 95 -8.83 -14.54 18.14
C ASN A 95 -7.87 -13.57 18.85
N LYS A 96 -6.56 -13.89 18.91
CA LYS A 96 -5.54 -13.00 19.51
C LYS A 96 -5.50 -11.61 18.86
N VAL A 97 -5.57 -11.55 17.52
CA VAL A 97 -5.62 -10.27 16.79
C VAL A 97 -6.91 -9.50 17.10
N ALA A 98 -8.06 -10.18 17.21
CA ALA A 98 -9.33 -9.55 17.53
C ALA A 98 -9.35 -8.96 18.95
N GLU A 99 -8.81 -9.69 19.93
CA GLU A 99 -8.65 -9.21 21.31
C GLU A 99 -7.75 -7.97 21.38
N LYS A 100 -6.61 -7.98 20.67
CA LYS A 100 -5.72 -6.82 20.59
C LYS A 100 -6.35 -5.62 19.91
N LYS A 101 -7.17 -5.83 18.88
CA LYS A 101 -7.88 -4.74 18.20
C LYS A 101 -8.89 -4.05 19.12
N ASN A 102 -9.47 -4.75 20.10
CA ASN A 102 -10.43 -4.20 21.06
C ASN A 102 -9.77 -3.48 22.25
N THR A 103 -8.53 -3.84 22.58
CA THR A 103 -7.79 -3.30 23.73
C THR A 103 -6.90 -2.13 23.35
N SER A 104 -6.18 -2.23 22.22
CA SER A 104 -5.22 -1.22 21.77
C SER A 104 -5.75 0.22 21.62
N PRO A 105 -7.00 0.51 21.18
CA PRO A 105 -7.48 1.89 21.13
C PRO A 105 -7.53 2.56 22.51
N ARG A 106 -7.72 1.77 23.58
CA ARG A 106 -7.77 2.26 24.97
C ARG A 106 -6.39 2.55 25.52
N GLU A 107 -5.35 1.89 25.01
CA GLU A 107 -3.97 2.09 25.43
C GLU A 107 -3.36 3.33 24.80
N VAL A 108 -3.71 3.62 23.53
CA VAL A 108 -3.22 4.79 22.78
C VAL A 108 -3.88 6.10 23.22
N GLN A 109 -5.05 6.05 23.87
CA GLN A 109 -5.78 7.22 24.37
C GLN A 109 -5.37 7.65 25.80
N LYS A 110 -4.44 6.93 26.44
CA LYS A 110 -3.86 7.31 27.74
C LYS A 110 -2.69 8.25 27.55
#